data_AF-A0A1M3EJF0-F1
#
_entry.id   AF-A0A1M3EJF0-F1
#
_cell.length_a   1.000
_cell.length_b   1.000
_cell.length_c   1.000
_cell.angle_alpha   90.00
_cell.angle_beta   90.00
_cell.angle_gamma   90.00
#
_symmetry.space_group_name_H-M   'P 1'
#
loop_
_entity.id
_entity.type
_entity.pdbx_description
1 polymer ?
#
loop_
_entity_poly.entity_id
_entity_poly.type
_entity_poly.pdbx_seq_one_letter_code
_entity_poly.pdbx_strand_id
1 'polypeptide(L)'
;MARLWDTGIVALDANALLNVYRYTRSTRDDFLSLLSSFGDRLWLPRQAAQEFHENRLKVMSDLLSAPTVILDGVTKAKNVFSESTGQFRYHPELDATALRKEFADALAPLVGRLEDVKRDADGQAAHSPLADQLLDRITNLFRGKIGGGFEEQDLETIYKEGVDRYSRRIPPGYKDAEKPEPRRYGDLVIWKEILRKAAESSMPMILVTDDRKEDWWWEHQGKTIGPRVELVTEFAAQAGQRIHLYSPEAFLRVANERDKSSVSSNSIDEAEGLARQEQERARAALEATLAAIEMERGQLAAQLASGQVLTSDAAKNLRHLIAQIDEEDYRGESTTVRLRDRLKGVTSQEEELEVLPRLRREMYLAQERSERRAELTARLERTSVDGRLNEARSSELLERMANLDVQARDLARTLRQFRLSGAQSPDDEAARPN
;
A
#
# COMPACT_ATOMS: atom_id res chain seq x y z
N MET A 1 -27.22 15.43 -21.95
CA MET A 1 -26.12 14.66 -22.56
C MET A 1 -25.91 14.97 -24.04
N ALA A 2 -26.95 15.07 -24.88
CA ALA A 2 -26.77 15.35 -26.32
C ALA A 2 -25.89 16.59 -26.61
N ARG A 3 -26.25 17.75 -26.05
CA ARG A 3 -25.50 19.00 -26.19
C ARG A 3 -24.02 18.91 -25.78
N LEU A 4 -23.66 18.01 -24.86
CA LEU A 4 -22.30 17.83 -24.35
C LEU A 4 -21.38 17.20 -25.41
N TRP A 5 -21.85 16.18 -26.11
CA TRP A 5 -21.11 15.52 -27.20
C TRP A 5 -21.07 16.37 -28.47
N ASP A 6 -22.15 17.10 -28.74
CA ASP A 6 -22.30 17.87 -29.98
C ASP A 6 -21.48 19.18 -29.95
N THR A 7 -21.36 19.82 -28.78
CA THR A 7 -20.71 21.15 -28.66
C THR A 7 -19.58 21.22 -27.64
N GLY A 8 -19.44 20.22 -26.76
CA GLY A 8 -18.46 20.27 -25.68
C GLY A 8 -17.03 20.04 -26.15
N ILE A 9 -16.10 20.62 -25.38
CA ILE A 9 -14.68 20.36 -25.49
C ILE A 9 -14.39 18.98 -24.91
N VAL A 10 -13.59 18.17 -25.60
CA VAL A 10 -13.09 16.89 -25.10
C VAL A 10 -11.66 17.10 -24.60
N ALA A 11 -11.50 17.12 -23.28
CA ALA A 11 -10.22 17.14 -22.59
C ALA A 11 -9.76 15.72 -22.27
N LEU A 12 -8.47 15.44 -22.42
CA LEU A 12 -7.88 14.18 -21.99
C LEU A 12 -6.99 14.37 -20.77
N ASP A 13 -7.00 13.35 -19.92
CA ASP A 13 -6.01 13.15 -18.88
C ASP A 13 -4.80 12.36 -19.43
N ALA A 14 -3.66 12.44 -18.74
CA ALA A 14 -2.42 11.77 -19.10
C ALA A 14 -2.58 10.24 -19.10
N ASN A 15 -3.24 9.69 -18.07
CA ASN A 15 -3.44 8.23 -17.93
C ASN A 15 -4.24 7.63 -19.10
N ALA A 16 -5.31 8.29 -19.54
CA ALA A 16 -6.14 7.87 -20.65
C ALA A 16 -5.33 7.87 -21.96
N LEU A 17 -4.43 8.85 -22.13
CA LEU A 17 -3.55 8.92 -23.30
C LEU A 17 -2.43 7.87 -23.24
N LEU A 18 -1.89 7.56 -22.05
CA LEU A 18 -0.89 6.51 -21.86
C LEU A 18 -1.43 5.11 -22.22
N ASN A 19 -2.72 4.85 -22.01
CA ASN A 19 -3.35 3.57 -22.38
C ASN A 19 -3.27 3.28 -23.88
N VAL A 20 -3.13 4.30 -24.73
CA VAL A 20 -2.95 4.14 -26.18
C VAL A 20 -1.70 3.31 -26.53
N TYR A 21 -0.67 3.33 -25.68
CA TYR A 21 0.52 2.48 -25.84
C TYR A 21 0.25 1.02 -25.50
N ARG A 22 -0.69 0.76 -24.60
CA ARG A 22 -1.06 -0.57 -24.10
C ARG A 22 -2.04 -1.28 -25.02
N TYR A 23 -2.81 -0.52 -25.81
CA TYR A 23 -3.75 -1.07 -26.77
C TYR A 23 -3.09 -1.74 -27.98
N THR A 24 -3.78 -2.75 -28.51
CA THR A 24 -3.53 -3.31 -29.83
C THR A 24 -3.64 -2.24 -30.90
N ARG A 25 -3.06 -2.51 -32.07
CA ARG A 25 -3.04 -1.55 -33.18
C ARG A 25 -4.45 -1.12 -33.60
N SER A 26 -5.41 -2.04 -33.70
CA SER A 26 -6.79 -1.72 -34.07
C SER A 26 -7.46 -0.79 -33.05
N THR A 27 -7.34 -1.12 -31.76
CA THR A 27 -7.96 -0.33 -30.68
C THR A 27 -7.36 1.06 -30.56
N ARG A 28 -6.04 1.16 -30.74
CA ARG A 28 -5.33 2.43 -30.87
C ARG A 28 -5.85 3.26 -32.05
N ASP A 29 -6.04 2.63 -33.21
CA ASP A 29 -6.50 3.32 -34.41
C ASP A 29 -7.95 3.82 -34.25
N ASP A 30 -8.83 3.01 -33.67
CA ASP A 30 -10.21 3.40 -33.33
C ASP A 30 -10.22 4.58 -32.32
N PHE A 31 -9.47 4.47 -31.23
CA PHE A 31 -9.41 5.51 -30.19
C PHE A 31 -8.89 6.84 -30.74
N LEU A 32 -7.77 6.82 -31.48
CA LEU A 32 -7.20 8.04 -32.07
C LEU A 32 -8.09 8.62 -33.18
N SER A 33 -8.79 7.78 -33.95
CA SER A 33 -9.74 8.24 -34.96
C SER A 33 -10.95 8.92 -34.32
N LEU A 34 -11.47 8.35 -33.23
CA LEU A 34 -12.53 8.96 -32.44
C LEU A 34 -12.09 10.33 -31.90
N LEU A 35 -10.90 10.43 -31.29
CA LEU A 35 -10.38 11.72 -30.82
C LEU A 35 -10.24 12.74 -31.96
N SER A 36 -9.76 12.31 -33.12
CA SER A 36 -9.61 13.15 -34.31
C SER A 36 -10.95 13.73 -34.78
N SER A 37 -12.04 12.97 -34.64
CA SER A 37 -13.39 13.41 -35.05
C SER A 37 -13.88 14.66 -34.31
N PHE A 38 -13.33 14.97 -33.13
CA PHE A 38 -13.67 16.17 -32.37
C PHE A 38 -13.02 17.45 -32.91
N GLY A 39 -12.04 17.34 -33.83
CA GLY A 39 -11.42 18.51 -34.47
C GLY A 39 -10.87 19.51 -33.45
N ASP A 40 -11.30 20.76 -33.55
CA ASP A 40 -10.89 21.87 -32.68
C ASP A 40 -11.48 21.79 -31.26
N ARG A 41 -12.46 20.92 -31.03
CA ARG A 41 -13.01 20.66 -29.70
C ARG A 41 -12.16 19.70 -28.89
N LEU A 42 -11.20 19.01 -29.51
CA LEU A 42 -10.22 18.21 -28.78
C LEU A 42 -9.22 19.15 -28.09
N TRP A 43 -8.90 18.88 -26.82
CA TRP A 43 -7.99 19.71 -26.04
C TRP A 43 -7.21 18.87 -25.04
N LEU A 44 -6.01 19.31 -24.67
CA LEU A 44 -5.15 18.65 -23.68
C LEU A 44 -4.64 19.68 -22.67
N PRO A 45 -4.90 19.51 -21.36
CA PRO A 45 -4.25 20.31 -20.32
C PRO A 45 -2.71 20.22 -20.46
N ARG A 46 -2.01 21.32 -20.21
CA ARG A 46 -0.53 21.38 -20.23
C ARG A 46 0.06 20.41 -19.22
N GLN A 47 -0.49 20.38 -18.00
CA GLN A 47 -0.05 19.45 -16.96
C GLN A 47 -0.23 17.98 -17.41
N ALA A 48 -1.36 17.63 -18.03
CA ALA A 48 -1.59 16.28 -18.55
C ALA A 48 -0.61 15.92 -19.69
N ALA A 49 -0.30 16.88 -20.58
CA ALA A 49 0.71 16.70 -21.62
C ALA A 49 2.11 16.44 -21.01
N GLN A 50 2.48 17.19 -19.98
CA GLN A 50 3.75 17.01 -19.27
C GLN A 50 3.82 15.63 -18.61
N GLU A 51 2.79 15.24 -17.87
CA GLU A 51 2.73 13.94 -17.20
C GLU A 51 2.75 12.77 -18.20
N PHE A 52 2.09 12.92 -19.35
CA PHE A 52 2.20 11.95 -20.44
C PHE A 52 3.66 11.79 -20.89
N HIS A 53 4.38 12.89 -21.15
CA HIS A 53 5.77 12.83 -21.57
C HIS A 53 6.70 12.24 -20.51
N GLU A 54 6.48 12.55 -19.22
CA GLU A 54 7.26 12.01 -18.10
C GLU A 54 7.07 10.49 -17.96
N ASN A 55 5.86 9.98 -18.19
CA ASN A 55 5.52 8.59 -17.91
C ASN A 55 5.57 7.67 -19.14
N ARG A 56 5.52 8.18 -20.38
CA ARG A 56 5.45 7.34 -21.60
C ARG A 56 6.58 6.32 -21.70
N LEU A 57 7.81 6.74 -21.37
CA LEU A 57 8.99 5.87 -21.50
C LEU A 57 8.95 4.73 -20.49
N LYS A 58 8.38 4.97 -19.31
CA LYS A 58 8.13 3.93 -18.32
C LYS A 58 7.11 2.92 -18.85
N VAL A 59 5.98 3.38 -19.40
CA VAL A 59 4.96 2.49 -19.99
C VAL A 59 5.55 1.64 -21.12
N MET A 60 6.37 2.23 -21.99
CA MET A 60 7.08 1.50 -23.04
C MET A 60 8.05 0.46 -22.46
N SER A 61 8.84 0.84 -21.45
CA SER A 61 9.76 -0.08 -20.77
C SER A 61 9.03 -1.24 -20.11
N ASP A 62 7.90 -0.99 -19.45
CA ASP A 62 7.09 -2.02 -18.81
C ASP A 62 6.58 -3.03 -19.86
N LEU A 63 6.13 -2.56 -21.02
CA LEU A 63 5.70 -3.42 -22.14
C LEU A 63 6.85 -4.27 -22.69
N LEU A 64 8.05 -3.68 -22.87
CA LEU A 64 9.23 -4.39 -23.34
C LEU A 64 9.75 -5.43 -22.33
N SER A 65 9.53 -5.18 -21.03
CA SER A 65 9.92 -6.12 -19.98
C SER A 65 8.99 -7.33 -19.86
N ALA A 66 7.76 -7.25 -20.40
CA ALA A 66 6.74 -8.27 -20.20
C ALA A 66 7.16 -9.70 -20.60
N PRO A 67 7.82 -9.93 -21.76
CA PRO A 67 8.33 -11.27 -22.10
C PRO A 67 9.32 -11.80 -21.07
N THR A 68 10.19 -10.94 -20.52
CA THR A 68 11.16 -11.33 -19.49
C THR A 68 10.46 -11.72 -18.20
N VAL A 69 9.47 -10.93 -17.75
CA VAL A 69 8.67 -11.25 -16.55
C VAL A 69 7.94 -12.59 -16.69
N ILE A 70 7.38 -12.86 -17.89
CA ILE A 70 6.69 -14.12 -18.16
C ILE A 70 7.69 -15.30 -18.18
N LEU A 71 8.85 -15.13 -18.82
CA LEU A 71 9.93 -16.15 -18.83
C LEU A 71 10.43 -16.47 -17.42
N ASP A 72 10.58 -15.47 -16.55
CA ASP A 72 10.92 -15.68 -15.14
C ASP A 72 9.84 -16.46 -14.40
N GLY A 73 8.56 -16.18 -14.70
CA GLY A 73 7.42 -16.94 -14.17
C GLY A 73 7.45 -18.41 -14.61
N VAL A 74 7.69 -18.67 -15.90
CA VAL A 74 7.86 -20.03 -16.44
C VAL A 74 9.04 -20.74 -15.75
N THR A 75 10.15 -20.04 -15.54
CA THR A 75 11.32 -20.59 -14.84
C THR A 75 11.00 -20.95 -13.39
N LYS A 76 10.27 -20.09 -12.66
CA LYS A 76 9.80 -20.38 -11.30
C LYS A 76 8.87 -21.59 -11.25
N ALA A 77 7.91 -21.68 -12.17
CA ALA A 77 7.00 -22.82 -12.26
C ALA A 77 7.76 -24.13 -12.51
N LYS A 78 8.77 -24.12 -13.38
CA LYS A 78 9.67 -25.26 -13.62
C LYS A 78 10.42 -25.69 -12.35
N ASN A 79 10.93 -24.74 -11.57
CA ASN A 79 11.64 -25.03 -10.32
C ASN A 79 10.70 -25.65 -9.27
N VAL A 80 9.52 -25.05 -9.04
CA VAL A 80 8.52 -25.56 -8.08
C VAL A 80 8.06 -26.97 -8.46
N PHE A 81 7.80 -27.21 -9.76
CA PHE A 81 7.42 -28.53 -10.24
C PHE A 81 8.55 -29.56 -10.05
N SER A 82 9.80 -29.15 -10.32
CA SER A 82 10.98 -29.98 -10.10
C SER A 82 11.17 -30.36 -8.62
N GLU A 83 11.02 -29.39 -7.71
CA GLU A 83 11.12 -29.63 -6.26
C GLU A 83 10.03 -30.58 -5.77
N SER A 84 8.78 -30.34 -6.17
CA SER A 84 7.62 -31.15 -5.78
C SER A 84 7.77 -32.61 -6.23
N THR A 85 8.19 -32.83 -7.48
CA THR A 85 8.46 -34.17 -8.02
C THR A 85 9.70 -34.82 -7.40
N GLY A 86 10.64 -34.02 -6.87
CA GLY A 86 11.86 -34.52 -6.22
C GLY A 86 11.58 -35.25 -4.90
N GLN A 87 10.52 -34.88 -4.20
CA GLN A 87 10.07 -35.54 -2.98
C GLN A 87 9.58 -36.98 -3.23
N PHE A 88 9.20 -37.30 -4.46
CA PHE A 88 8.67 -38.60 -4.87
C PHE A 88 9.64 -39.37 -5.78
N ARG A 89 10.94 -39.05 -5.72
CA ARG A 89 11.97 -39.65 -6.61
C ARG A 89 12.02 -41.17 -6.60
N TYR A 90 11.65 -41.81 -5.49
CA TYR A 90 11.66 -43.27 -5.32
C TYR A 90 10.25 -43.87 -5.29
N HIS A 91 9.23 -43.13 -5.71
CA HIS A 91 7.85 -43.62 -5.70
C HIS A 91 7.68 -44.73 -6.75
N PRO A 92 7.16 -45.91 -6.37
CA PRO A 92 7.19 -47.11 -7.21
C PRO A 92 6.35 -47.01 -8.50
N GLU A 93 5.33 -46.16 -8.51
CA GLU A 93 4.41 -45.99 -9.66
C GLU A 93 4.59 -44.64 -10.38
N LEU A 94 5.51 -43.77 -9.94
CA LEU A 94 5.68 -42.43 -10.50
C LEU A 94 7.10 -42.24 -11.05
N ASP A 95 7.22 -42.10 -12.37
CA ASP A 95 8.47 -41.68 -12.99
C ASP A 95 8.61 -40.15 -12.95
N ALA A 96 9.18 -39.66 -11.84
CA ALA A 96 9.45 -38.24 -11.64
C ALA A 96 10.36 -37.63 -12.72
N THR A 97 11.21 -38.43 -13.39
CA THR A 97 12.10 -37.94 -14.45
C THR A 97 11.32 -37.74 -15.75
N ALA A 98 10.48 -38.70 -16.12
CA ALA A 98 9.60 -38.59 -17.28
C ALA A 98 8.63 -37.41 -17.13
N LEU A 99 7.98 -37.26 -15.97
CA LEU A 99 7.06 -36.14 -15.70
C LEU A 99 7.74 -34.77 -15.83
N ARG A 100 8.96 -34.62 -15.30
CA ARG A 100 9.74 -33.37 -15.46
C ARG A 100 10.07 -33.06 -16.91
N LYS A 101 10.39 -34.10 -17.69
CA LYS A 101 10.68 -33.95 -19.11
C LYS A 101 9.42 -33.55 -19.88
N GLU A 102 8.30 -34.23 -19.67
CA GLU A 102 7.02 -33.90 -20.30
C GLU A 102 6.60 -32.46 -19.99
N PHE A 103 6.73 -32.01 -18.74
CA PHE A 103 6.45 -30.63 -18.36
C PHE A 103 7.37 -29.62 -19.07
N ALA A 104 8.67 -29.91 -19.16
CA ALA A 104 9.61 -29.04 -19.85
C ALA A 104 9.34 -28.98 -21.36
N ASP A 105 9.07 -30.13 -21.98
CA ASP A 105 8.79 -30.25 -23.41
C ASP A 105 7.47 -29.54 -23.77
N ALA A 106 6.44 -29.62 -22.91
CA ALA A 106 5.18 -28.90 -23.09
C ALA A 106 5.36 -27.37 -23.03
N LEU A 107 6.32 -26.87 -22.24
CA LEU A 107 6.60 -25.44 -22.10
C LEU A 107 7.55 -24.90 -23.18
N ALA A 108 8.37 -25.75 -23.82
CA ALA A 108 9.38 -25.32 -24.78
C ALA A 108 8.85 -24.46 -25.94
N PRO A 109 7.70 -24.79 -26.58
CA PRO A 109 7.14 -23.93 -27.64
C PRO A 109 6.72 -22.54 -27.13
N LEU A 110 6.23 -22.45 -25.89
CA LEU A 110 5.88 -21.17 -25.27
C LEU A 110 7.13 -20.32 -25.01
N VAL A 111 8.18 -20.93 -24.46
CA VAL A 111 9.48 -20.28 -24.21
C VAL A 111 10.05 -19.74 -25.52
N GLY A 112 10.08 -20.55 -26.58
CA GLY A 112 10.57 -20.11 -27.90
C GLY A 112 9.83 -18.87 -28.43
N ARG A 113 8.49 -18.85 -28.36
CA ARG A 113 7.69 -17.68 -28.78
C ARG A 113 8.01 -16.42 -27.98
N LEU A 114 8.20 -16.55 -26.66
CA LEU A 114 8.53 -15.40 -25.79
C LEU A 114 9.95 -14.89 -26.06
N GLU A 115 10.90 -15.79 -26.31
CA GLU A 115 12.27 -15.44 -26.71
C GLU A 115 12.32 -14.75 -28.07
N ASP A 116 11.49 -15.17 -29.03
CA ASP A 116 11.36 -14.51 -30.33
C ASP A 116 10.77 -13.10 -30.17
N VAL A 117 9.69 -12.94 -29.40
CA VAL A 117 9.12 -11.61 -29.09
C VAL A 117 10.14 -10.70 -28.42
N LYS A 118 10.94 -11.23 -27.48
CA LYS A 118 12.02 -10.48 -26.83
C LYS A 118 13.10 -10.07 -27.82
N ARG A 119 13.54 -10.98 -28.70
CA ARG A 119 14.54 -10.70 -29.73
C ARG A 119 14.07 -9.68 -30.74
N ASP A 120 12.81 -9.75 -31.14
CA ASP A 120 12.18 -8.78 -32.04
C ASP A 120 12.05 -7.41 -31.35
N ALA A 121 11.73 -7.37 -30.06
CA ALA A 121 11.72 -6.14 -29.27
C ALA A 121 13.11 -5.51 -29.12
N ASP A 122 14.15 -6.33 -28.88
CA ASP A 122 15.54 -5.88 -28.77
C ASP A 122 16.13 -5.47 -30.15
N GLY A 123 15.67 -6.10 -31.24
CA GLY A 123 16.16 -5.89 -32.60
C GLY A 123 15.41 -4.81 -33.40
N GLN A 124 14.14 -4.53 -33.08
CA GLN A 124 13.36 -3.50 -33.77
C GLN A 124 13.55 -2.12 -33.12
N ALA A 125 14.17 -1.21 -33.88
CA ALA A 125 14.16 0.22 -33.58
C ALA A 125 12.75 0.81 -33.37
N ALA A 126 11.68 0.14 -33.84
CA ALA A 126 10.29 0.56 -33.72
C ALA A 126 9.75 0.64 -32.27
N HIS A 127 10.44 0.01 -31.31
CA HIS A 127 10.15 0.15 -29.88
C HIS A 127 11.21 0.96 -29.13
N SER A 128 12.19 1.51 -29.85
CA SER A 128 13.10 2.49 -29.28
C SER A 128 12.36 3.81 -29.02
N PRO A 129 12.60 4.47 -27.87
CA PRO A 129 12.18 5.86 -27.64
C PRO A 129 12.52 6.83 -28.78
N LEU A 130 13.48 6.47 -29.64
CA LEU A 130 13.98 7.27 -30.75
C LEU A 130 13.19 7.10 -32.07
N ALA A 131 12.28 6.13 -32.18
CA ALA A 131 11.46 5.91 -33.39
C ALA A 131 9.96 5.68 -33.07
N ASP A 132 9.46 6.37 -32.05
CA ASP A 132 8.10 6.28 -31.58
C ASP A 132 7.10 6.95 -32.55
N GLN A 133 6.70 6.20 -33.57
CA GLN A 133 5.70 6.65 -34.56
C GLN A 133 4.32 6.95 -33.92
N LEU A 134 4.03 6.39 -32.74
CA LEU A 134 2.80 6.69 -32.02
C LEU A 134 2.86 8.09 -31.42
N LEU A 135 4.02 8.47 -30.85
CA LEU A 135 4.23 9.82 -30.35
C LEU A 135 4.00 10.87 -31.45
N ASP A 136 4.46 10.63 -32.67
CA ASP A 136 4.22 11.55 -33.79
C ASP A 136 2.72 11.71 -34.09
N ARG A 137 1.95 10.61 -34.08
CA ARG A 137 0.49 10.65 -34.27
C ARG A 137 -0.19 11.45 -33.17
N ILE A 138 0.17 11.20 -31.90
CA ILE A 138 -0.38 11.92 -30.75
C ILE A 138 -0.01 13.41 -30.81
N THR A 139 1.25 13.73 -31.10
CA THR A 139 1.74 15.11 -31.22
C THR A 139 1.04 15.86 -32.34
N ASN A 140 0.82 15.22 -33.49
CA ASN A 140 0.07 15.81 -34.60
C ASN A 140 -1.41 16.02 -34.22
N LEU A 141 -2.04 15.06 -33.53
CA LEU A 141 -3.44 15.13 -33.12
C LEU A 141 -3.72 16.34 -32.20
N PHE A 142 -2.79 16.63 -31.28
CA PHE A 142 -2.89 17.74 -30.32
C PHE A 142 -2.15 19.01 -30.72
N ARG A 143 -1.63 19.11 -31.96
CA ARG A 143 -0.94 20.31 -32.43
C ARG A 143 -1.86 21.53 -32.34
N GLY A 144 -1.45 22.55 -31.58
CA GLY A 144 -2.23 23.77 -31.36
C GLY A 144 -3.42 23.59 -30.40
N LYS A 145 -3.56 22.43 -29.76
CA LYS A 145 -4.69 22.06 -28.88
C LYS A 145 -4.26 21.79 -27.44
N ILE A 146 -3.06 22.21 -27.06
CA ILE A 146 -2.53 22.09 -25.69
C ILE A 146 -2.81 23.40 -24.94
N GLY A 147 -3.20 23.30 -23.66
CA GLY A 147 -3.35 24.46 -22.79
C GLY A 147 -2.05 25.25 -22.60
N GLY A 148 -2.14 26.54 -22.27
CA GLY A 148 -0.97 27.34 -21.86
C GLY A 148 -0.44 26.97 -20.47
N GLY A 149 -1.24 26.25 -19.68
CA GLY A 149 -1.04 25.99 -18.25
C GLY A 149 -0.82 27.26 -17.43
N PHE A 150 -0.24 27.11 -16.24
CA PHE A 150 -0.08 28.21 -15.29
C PHE A 150 1.35 28.71 -15.24
N GLU A 151 1.50 30.01 -14.97
CA GLU A 151 2.79 30.61 -14.62
C GLU A 151 3.20 30.16 -13.21
N GLU A 152 4.49 30.31 -12.88
CA GLU A 152 5.03 29.79 -11.61
C GLU A 152 4.36 30.42 -10.37
N GLN A 153 4.01 31.70 -10.43
CA GLN A 153 3.28 32.40 -9.35
C GLN A 153 1.85 31.87 -9.16
N ASP A 154 1.18 31.52 -10.26
CA ASP A 154 -0.15 30.93 -10.21
C ASP A 154 -0.08 29.49 -9.68
N LEU A 155 0.96 28.73 -10.07
CA LEU A 155 1.20 27.39 -9.55
C LEU A 155 1.43 27.39 -8.04
N GLU A 156 2.26 28.30 -7.51
CA GLU A 156 2.44 28.45 -6.06
C GLU A 156 1.12 28.73 -5.33
N THR A 157 0.25 29.54 -5.94
CA THR A 157 -1.08 29.84 -5.40
C THR A 157 -1.97 28.59 -5.39
N ILE A 158 -1.96 27.82 -6.47
CA ILE A 158 -2.67 26.54 -6.58
C ILE A 158 -2.14 25.53 -5.55
N TYR A 159 -0.83 25.47 -5.31
CA TYR A 159 -0.24 24.55 -4.33
C TYR A 159 -0.64 24.90 -2.90
N LYS A 160 -0.66 26.19 -2.55
CA LYS A 160 -1.15 26.67 -1.24
C LYS A 160 -2.63 26.32 -1.05
N GLU A 161 -3.44 26.49 -2.10
CA GLU A 161 -4.85 26.03 -2.08
C GLU A 161 -4.93 24.51 -1.90
N GLY A 162 -4.06 23.75 -2.57
CA GLY A 162 -3.98 22.29 -2.50
C GLY A 162 -3.74 21.76 -1.09
N VAL A 163 -2.83 22.38 -0.33
CA VAL A 163 -2.58 22.02 1.09
C VAL A 163 -3.89 22.03 1.89
N ASP A 164 -4.62 23.14 1.81
CA ASP A 164 -5.87 23.32 2.54
C ASP A 164 -6.98 22.40 2.02
N ARG A 165 -7.15 22.28 0.70
CA ARG A 165 -8.11 21.36 0.08
C ARG A 165 -7.89 19.92 0.50
N TYR A 166 -6.64 19.46 0.48
CA TYR A 166 -6.31 18.07 0.78
C TYR A 166 -6.52 17.74 2.25
N SER A 167 -6.19 18.67 3.16
CA SER A 167 -6.47 18.53 4.59
C SER A 167 -7.97 18.35 4.87
N ARG A 168 -8.82 18.99 4.07
CA ARG A 168 -10.29 18.93 4.14
C ARG A 168 -10.91 17.87 3.22
N ARG A 169 -10.09 17.06 2.53
CA ARG A 169 -10.51 16.04 1.55
C ARG A 169 -11.42 16.59 0.45
N ILE A 170 -11.14 17.81 0.00
CA ILE A 170 -11.84 18.46 -1.11
C ILE A 170 -11.21 17.98 -2.43
N PRO A 171 -11.97 17.38 -3.35
CA PRO A 171 -11.45 16.85 -4.60
C PRO A 171 -11.07 17.93 -5.64
N PRO A 172 -10.30 17.61 -6.69
CA PRO A 172 -9.57 16.34 -6.89
C PRO A 172 -8.16 16.42 -6.29
N GLY A 173 -7.49 15.27 -6.18
CA GLY A 173 -6.05 15.16 -5.88
C GLY A 173 -5.69 14.84 -4.43
N TYR A 174 -6.64 14.87 -3.48
CA TYR A 174 -6.31 14.58 -2.07
C TYR A 174 -5.86 13.14 -1.84
N LYS A 175 -6.18 12.22 -2.77
CA LYS A 175 -5.64 10.85 -2.73
C LYS A 175 -4.17 10.75 -3.07
N ASP A 176 -3.60 11.79 -3.68
CA ASP A 176 -2.18 11.93 -3.94
C ASP A 176 -1.44 12.70 -2.83
N ALA A 177 -2.14 12.87 -1.70
CA ALA A 177 -1.72 13.33 -0.37
C ALA A 177 -0.31 12.95 0.09
N GLU A 178 0.21 11.82 -0.37
CA GLU A 178 1.48 11.23 0.07
C GLU A 178 2.60 11.39 -0.95
N LYS A 179 2.30 11.78 -2.19
CA LYS A 179 3.33 11.99 -3.23
C LYS A 179 4.23 13.18 -2.85
N PRO A 180 5.50 13.22 -3.29
CA PRO A 180 6.37 14.38 -3.06
C PRO A 180 5.83 15.66 -3.71
N GLU A 181 6.12 16.82 -3.13
CA GLU A 181 5.85 18.11 -3.76
C GLU A 181 6.84 18.39 -4.90
N PRO A 182 6.41 19.05 -6.00
CA PRO A 182 5.04 19.52 -6.29
C PRO A 182 4.12 18.45 -6.90
N ARG A 183 4.60 17.23 -7.14
CA ARG A 183 3.89 16.18 -7.89
C ARG A 183 2.53 15.78 -7.30
N ARG A 184 2.33 15.92 -5.99
CA ARG A 184 1.00 15.68 -5.37
C ARG A 184 -0.11 16.61 -5.85
N TYR A 185 0.22 17.73 -6.47
CA TYR A 185 -0.75 18.72 -6.93
C TYR A 185 -1.13 18.57 -8.41
N GLY A 186 -0.61 17.56 -9.12
CA GLY A 186 -0.86 17.35 -10.56
C GLY A 186 -2.36 17.35 -10.92
N ASP A 187 -3.16 16.50 -10.27
CA ASP A 187 -4.62 16.42 -10.44
C ASP A 187 -5.30 17.77 -10.25
N LEU A 188 -4.89 18.54 -9.22
CA LEU A 188 -5.43 19.86 -8.94
C LEU A 188 -5.05 20.88 -10.03
N VAL A 189 -3.82 20.85 -10.53
CA VAL A 189 -3.39 21.72 -11.63
C VAL A 189 -4.18 21.41 -12.90
N ILE A 190 -4.33 20.12 -13.26
CA ILE A 190 -5.18 19.69 -14.40
C ILE A 190 -6.60 20.22 -14.24
N TRP A 191 -7.17 20.08 -13.04
CA TRP A 191 -8.52 20.56 -12.74
C TRP A 191 -8.66 22.08 -12.90
N LYS A 192 -7.69 22.86 -12.39
CA LYS A 192 -7.68 24.31 -12.54
C LYS A 192 -7.54 24.75 -14.00
N GLU A 193 -6.76 24.04 -14.81
CA GLU A 193 -6.65 24.32 -16.25
C GLU A 193 -7.98 24.04 -16.98
N ILE A 194 -8.65 22.95 -16.63
CA ILE A 194 -9.98 22.58 -17.13
C ILE A 194 -11.00 23.68 -16.83
N LEU A 195 -11.05 24.15 -15.58
CA LEU A 195 -11.95 25.23 -15.15
C LEU A 195 -11.70 26.51 -15.95
N ARG A 196 -10.43 26.92 -16.06
CA ARG A 196 -10.04 28.11 -16.83
C ARG A 196 -10.45 27.99 -18.30
N LYS A 197 -10.14 26.87 -18.96
CA LYS A 197 -10.47 26.64 -20.37
C LYS A 197 -11.99 26.67 -20.61
N ALA A 198 -12.76 26.07 -19.70
CA ALA A 198 -14.21 26.05 -19.79
C ALA A 198 -14.82 27.45 -19.62
N ALA A 199 -14.30 28.24 -18.68
CA ALA A 199 -14.73 29.62 -18.46
C ALA A 199 -14.42 30.51 -19.68
N GLU A 200 -13.20 30.43 -20.22
CA GLU A 200 -12.77 31.21 -21.40
C GLU A 200 -13.57 30.87 -22.67
N SER A 201 -13.87 29.60 -22.88
CA SER A 201 -14.60 29.14 -24.06
C SER A 201 -16.13 29.24 -23.91
N SER A 202 -16.63 29.33 -22.67
CA SER A 202 -18.06 29.21 -22.36
C SER A 202 -18.71 27.96 -22.97
N MET A 203 -17.96 26.85 -23.02
CA MET A 203 -18.42 25.56 -23.55
C MET A 203 -18.50 24.49 -22.46
N PRO A 204 -19.44 23.53 -22.58
CA PRO A 204 -19.43 22.33 -21.74
C PRO A 204 -18.16 21.49 -22.00
N MET A 205 -17.83 20.61 -21.06
CA MET A 205 -16.61 19.79 -21.16
C MET A 205 -16.89 18.31 -20.93
N ILE A 206 -16.16 17.49 -21.67
CA ILE A 206 -15.99 16.06 -21.44
C ILE A 206 -14.54 15.88 -21.00
N LEU A 207 -14.31 15.32 -19.82
CA LEU A 207 -12.98 14.87 -19.41
C LEU A 207 -12.92 13.36 -19.60
N VAL A 208 -11.94 12.88 -20.36
CA VAL A 208 -11.64 11.45 -20.48
C VAL A 208 -10.45 11.14 -19.59
N THR A 209 -10.68 10.37 -18.53
CA THR A 209 -9.67 10.02 -17.52
C THR A 209 -9.83 8.55 -17.13
N ASP A 210 -8.71 7.84 -17.01
CA ASP A 210 -8.67 6.49 -16.45
C ASP A 210 -8.37 6.51 -14.94
N ASP A 211 -8.35 7.69 -14.31
CA ASP A 211 -8.31 7.79 -12.86
C ASP A 211 -9.64 7.26 -12.30
N ARG A 212 -9.57 6.36 -11.31
CA ARG A 212 -10.74 5.73 -10.66
C ARG A 212 -10.77 6.03 -9.16
N LYS A 213 -9.97 6.97 -8.70
CA LYS A 213 -9.91 7.31 -7.28
C LYS A 213 -11.21 7.98 -6.83
N GLU A 214 -11.52 7.81 -5.54
CA GLU A 214 -12.76 8.31 -4.92
C GLU A 214 -12.86 9.85 -4.88
N ASP A 215 -11.75 10.56 -5.13
CA ASP A 215 -11.71 12.02 -5.26
C ASP A 215 -12.13 12.49 -6.66
N TRP A 216 -12.17 11.62 -7.66
CA TRP A 216 -12.75 11.94 -8.97
C TRP A 216 -14.20 11.44 -9.10
N TRP A 217 -14.48 10.26 -8.55
CA TRP A 217 -15.74 9.56 -8.76
C TRP A 217 -16.59 9.44 -7.50
N TRP A 218 -17.89 9.63 -7.65
CA TRP A 218 -18.87 9.28 -6.65
C TRP A 218 -19.28 7.81 -6.83
N GLU A 219 -18.95 7.00 -5.83
CA GLU A 219 -19.32 5.59 -5.78
C GLU A 219 -20.37 5.34 -4.70
N HIS A 220 -21.31 4.44 -5.00
CA HIS A 220 -22.31 3.97 -4.05
C HIS A 220 -22.49 2.46 -4.21
N GLN A 221 -22.33 1.72 -3.11
CA GLN A 221 -22.42 0.25 -3.10
C GLN A 221 -21.57 -0.40 -4.21
N GLY A 222 -20.38 0.14 -4.44
CA GLY A 222 -19.45 -0.33 -5.47
C GLY A 222 -19.79 0.07 -6.90
N LYS A 223 -20.92 0.73 -7.15
CA LYS A 223 -21.23 1.26 -8.47
C LYS A 223 -20.79 2.71 -8.58
N THR A 224 -20.00 3.02 -9.60
CA THR A 224 -19.71 4.40 -9.98
C THR A 224 -20.99 5.05 -10.50
N ILE A 225 -21.49 6.06 -9.78
CA ILE A 225 -22.67 6.82 -10.17
C ILE A 225 -22.30 7.90 -11.20
N GLY A 226 -21.15 8.56 -11.00
CA GLY A 226 -20.68 9.64 -11.85
C GLY A 226 -19.57 10.45 -11.17
N PRO A 227 -19.23 11.65 -11.69
CA PRO A 227 -18.24 12.52 -11.08
C PRO A 227 -18.66 12.96 -9.68
N ARG A 228 -17.69 13.27 -8.81
CA ARG A 228 -17.95 13.89 -7.50
C ARG A 228 -18.81 15.15 -7.64
N VAL A 229 -19.81 15.30 -6.78
CA VAL A 229 -20.74 16.43 -6.80
C VAL A 229 -20.00 17.75 -6.59
N GLU A 230 -18.95 17.74 -5.77
CA GLU A 230 -18.09 18.90 -5.53
C GLU A 230 -17.42 19.39 -6.82
N LEU A 231 -16.93 18.48 -7.67
CA LEU A 231 -16.32 18.81 -8.96
C LEU A 231 -17.36 19.42 -9.91
N VAL A 232 -18.53 18.80 -10.03
CA VAL A 232 -19.61 19.31 -10.89
C VAL A 232 -20.09 20.68 -10.42
N THR A 233 -20.20 20.88 -9.11
CA THR A 233 -20.65 22.15 -8.51
C THR A 233 -19.60 23.25 -8.69
N GLU A 234 -18.32 22.95 -8.45
CA GLU A 234 -17.23 23.91 -8.66
C GLU A 234 -17.13 24.31 -10.14
N PHE A 235 -17.25 23.34 -11.06
CA PHE A 235 -17.24 23.61 -12.49
C PHE A 235 -18.42 24.49 -12.93
N ALA A 236 -19.63 24.19 -12.46
CA ALA A 236 -20.80 25.02 -12.75
C ALA A 236 -20.65 26.43 -12.18
N ALA A 237 -20.09 26.57 -10.97
CA ALA A 237 -19.90 27.87 -10.31
C ALA A 237 -18.85 28.74 -11.00
N GLN A 238 -17.74 28.16 -11.47
CA GLN A 238 -16.64 28.92 -12.07
C GLN A 238 -16.77 29.10 -13.59
N ALA A 239 -17.25 28.09 -14.31
CA ALA A 239 -17.35 28.13 -15.77
C ALA A 239 -18.77 28.43 -16.28
N GLY A 240 -19.81 28.36 -15.43
CA GLY A 240 -21.20 28.53 -15.87
C GLY A 240 -21.69 27.43 -16.82
N GLN A 241 -20.97 26.32 -16.92
CA GLN A 241 -21.19 25.25 -17.88
C GLN A 241 -21.29 23.88 -17.19
N ARG A 242 -21.55 22.83 -17.97
CA ARG A 242 -21.63 21.45 -17.46
C ARG A 242 -20.38 20.67 -17.86
N ILE A 243 -19.93 19.81 -16.95
CA ILE A 243 -18.88 18.83 -17.20
C ILE A 243 -19.41 17.42 -17.03
N HIS A 244 -18.85 16.47 -17.78
CA HIS A 244 -18.99 15.05 -17.52
C HIS A 244 -17.63 14.36 -17.65
N LEU A 245 -17.42 13.29 -16.88
CA LEU A 245 -16.23 12.46 -16.97
C LEU A 245 -16.59 11.13 -17.60
N TYR A 246 -15.71 10.62 -18.45
CA TYR A 246 -15.75 9.25 -18.93
C TYR A 246 -14.42 8.55 -18.62
N SER A 247 -14.51 7.29 -18.23
CA SER A 247 -13.40 6.36 -18.41
C SER A 247 -13.18 6.07 -19.91
N PRO A 248 -11.98 5.67 -20.36
CA PRO A 248 -11.72 5.41 -21.77
C PRO A 248 -12.69 4.41 -22.40
N GLU A 249 -13.03 3.34 -21.69
CA GLU A 249 -13.97 2.32 -22.17
C GLU A 249 -15.42 2.83 -22.24
N ALA A 250 -15.84 3.65 -21.27
CA ALA A 250 -17.16 4.27 -21.32
C ALA A 250 -17.26 5.31 -22.45
N PHE A 251 -16.17 6.03 -22.70
CA PHE A 251 -16.08 6.99 -23.80
C PHE A 251 -16.23 6.30 -25.15
N LEU A 252 -15.49 5.21 -25.39
CA LEU A 252 -15.60 4.40 -26.61
C LEU A 252 -17.01 3.80 -26.79
N ARG A 253 -17.59 3.24 -25.72
CA ARG A 253 -18.93 2.64 -25.76
C ARG A 253 -20.00 3.68 -26.11
N VAL A 254 -20.01 4.82 -25.43
CA VAL A 254 -20.99 5.89 -25.69
C VAL A 254 -20.77 6.49 -27.09
N ALA A 255 -19.54 6.63 -27.56
CA ALA A 255 -19.27 7.05 -28.93
C ALA A 255 -19.88 6.08 -29.96
N ASN A 256 -19.66 4.78 -29.77
CA ASN A 256 -20.20 3.75 -30.66
C ASN A 256 -21.73 3.69 -30.65
N GLU A 257 -22.37 3.87 -29.48
CA GLU A 257 -23.84 3.92 -29.38
C GLU A 257 -24.44 5.10 -30.17
N ARG A 258 -23.70 6.22 -30.23
CA ARG A 258 -24.13 7.44 -30.93
C ARG A 258 -23.83 7.37 -32.42
N ASP A 259 -22.67 6.85 -32.78
CA ASP A 259 -22.18 6.73 -34.15
C ASP A 259 -21.67 5.30 -34.38
N LYS A 260 -22.62 4.41 -34.72
CA LYS A 260 -22.52 2.93 -34.82
C LYS A 260 -21.42 2.39 -35.74
N SER A 261 -20.60 3.25 -36.32
CA SER A 261 -19.50 2.91 -37.23
C SER A 261 -18.14 3.44 -36.81
N SER A 262 -18.04 4.15 -35.67
CA SER A 262 -16.81 4.84 -35.28
C SER A 262 -15.81 3.99 -34.49
N VAL A 263 -16.29 2.94 -33.81
CA VAL A 263 -15.46 2.11 -32.90
C VAL A 263 -15.92 0.65 -32.96
N SER A 264 -14.97 -0.29 -33.05
CA SER A 264 -15.30 -1.72 -33.02
C SER A 264 -15.64 -2.24 -31.61
N SER A 265 -16.46 -3.29 -31.51
CA SER A 265 -16.75 -3.93 -30.22
C SER A 265 -15.49 -4.47 -29.54
N ASN A 266 -14.56 -5.02 -30.31
CA ASN A 266 -13.29 -5.54 -29.80
C ASN A 266 -12.46 -4.44 -29.13
N SER A 267 -12.50 -3.21 -29.65
CA SER A 267 -11.80 -2.06 -29.05
C SER A 267 -12.39 -1.67 -27.70
N ILE A 268 -13.72 -1.79 -27.55
CA ILE A 268 -14.40 -1.56 -26.28
C ILE A 268 -14.03 -2.66 -25.28
N ASP A 269 -14.12 -3.93 -25.70
CA ASP A 269 -13.79 -5.09 -24.85
C ASP A 269 -12.33 -5.07 -24.38
N GLU A 270 -11.40 -4.66 -25.25
CA GLU A 270 -10.00 -4.51 -24.89
C GLU A 270 -9.78 -3.37 -23.87
N ALA A 271 -10.43 -2.22 -24.07
CA ALA A 271 -10.35 -1.11 -23.11
C ALA A 271 -10.94 -1.49 -21.75
N GLU A 272 -12.07 -2.22 -21.73
CA GLU A 272 -12.67 -2.77 -20.51
C GLU A 272 -11.75 -3.80 -19.84
N GLY A 273 -11.10 -4.67 -20.62
CA GLY A 273 -10.16 -5.66 -20.13
C GLY A 273 -8.92 -5.04 -19.49
N LEU A 274 -8.35 -4.01 -20.12
CA LEU A 274 -7.20 -3.27 -19.58
C LEU A 274 -7.57 -2.58 -18.26
N ALA A 275 -8.71 -1.89 -18.23
CA ALA A 275 -9.23 -1.26 -17.03
C ALA A 275 -9.42 -2.25 -15.87
N ARG A 276 -9.99 -3.42 -16.15
CA ARG A 276 -10.18 -4.48 -15.15
C ARG A 276 -8.85 -5.01 -14.63
N GLN A 277 -7.88 -5.23 -15.52
CA GLN A 277 -6.54 -5.70 -15.14
C GLN A 277 -5.82 -4.71 -14.21
N GLU A 278 -5.90 -3.42 -14.48
CA GLU A 278 -5.29 -2.39 -13.62
C GLU A 278 -5.99 -2.31 -12.25
N GLN A 279 -7.32 -2.44 -12.20
CA GLN A 279 -8.05 -2.54 -10.93
C GLN A 279 -7.66 -3.79 -10.12
N GLU A 280 -7.53 -4.95 -10.76
CA GLU A 280 -7.09 -6.18 -10.11
C GLU A 280 -5.67 -6.06 -9.56
N ARG A 281 -4.75 -5.46 -10.33
CA ARG A 281 -3.38 -5.16 -9.87
C ARG A 281 -3.35 -4.21 -8.69
N ALA A 282 -4.10 -3.11 -8.75
CA ALA A 282 -4.20 -2.16 -7.65
C ALA A 282 -4.76 -2.81 -6.38
N ARG A 283 -5.80 -3.65 -6.54
CA ARG A 283 -6.37 -4.43 -5.44
C ARG A 283 -5.36 -5.43 -4.86
N ALA A 284 -4.65 -6.19 -5.70
CA ALA A 284 -3.64 -7.14 -5.24
C ALA A 284 -2.48 -6.44 -4.51
N ALA A 285 -2.04 -5.27 -4.99
CA ALA A 285 -1.03 -4.46 -4.32
C ALA A 285 -1.53 -3.99 -2.94
N LEU A 286 -2.78 -3.54 -2.86
CA LEU A 286 -3.41 -3.12 -1.61
C LEU A 286 -3.56 -4.28 -0.61
N GLU A 287 -3.97 -5.45 -1.07
CA GLU A 287 -4.04 -6.68 -0.26
C GLU A 287 -2.64 -7.07 0.26
N ALA A 288 -1.59 -6.96 -0.57
CA ALA A 288 -0.21 -7.22 -0.16
C ALA A 288 0.31 -6.21 0.87
N THR A 289 0.00 -4.91 0.71
CA THR A 289 0.35 -3.88 1.71
C THR A 289 -0.35 -4.13 3.03
N LEU A 290 -1.64 -4.47 3.01
CA LEU A 290 -2.38 -4.81 4.23
C LEU A 290 -1.76 -6.03 4.93
N ALA A 291 -1.42 -7.08 4.19
CA ALA A 291 -0.75 -8.25 4.75
C ALA A 291 0.61 -7.91 5.38
N ALA A 292 1.39 -7.02 4.76
CA ALA A 292 2.66 -6.55 5.31
C ALA A 292 2.47 -5.77 6.63
N ILE A 293 1.47 -4.88 6.69
CA ILE A 293 1.13 -4.14 7.91
C ILE A 293 0.68 -5.10 9.02
N GLU A 294 -0.15 -6.10 8.70
CA GLU A 294 -0.59 -7.12 9.66
C GLU A 294 0.59 -7.95 10.18
N MET A 295 1.54 -8.29 9.33
CA MET A 295 2.77 -8.98 9.72
C MET A 295 3.63 -8.12 10.66
N GLU A 296 3.83 -6.84 10.35
CA GLU A 296 4.56 -5.91 11.22
C GLU A 296 3.88 -5.75 12.58
N ARG A 297 2.55 -5.61 12.61
CA ARG A 297 1.76 -5.57 13.86
C ARG A 297 1.98 -6.82 14.70
N GLY A 298 2.00 -8.00 14.07
CA GLY A 298 2.30 -9.26 14.76
C GLY A 298 3.69 -9.29 15.40
N GLN A 299 4.69 -8.77 14.70
CA GLN A 299 6.06 -8.66 15.23
C GLN A 299 6.15 -7.69 16.42
N LEU A 300 5.52 -6.51 16.31
CA LEU A 300 5.49 -5.53 17.40
C LEU A 300 4.76 -6.06 18.64
N ALA A 301 3.64 -6.77 18.45
CA ALA A 301 2.93 -7.41 19.55
C ALA A 301 3.77 -8.48 20.27
N ALA A 302 4.55 -9.27 19.52
CA ALA A 302 5.47 -10.25 20.10
C ALA A 302 6.63 -9.57 20.87
N GLN A 303 7.14 -8.44 20.39
CA GLN A 303 8.16 -7.65 21.09
C GLN A 303 7.63 -7.07 22.41
N LEU A 304 6.41 -6.51 22.41
CA LEU A 304 5.75 -6.02 23.62
C LEU A 304 5.54 -7.13 24.65
N ALA A 305 5.01 -8.28 24.22
CA ALA A 305 4.76 -9.43 25.10
C ALA A 305 6.05 -9.96 25.74
N SER A 306 7.13 -10.10 24.96
CA SER A 306 8.41 -10.61 25.47
C SER A 306 9.09 -9.65 26.46
N GLY A 307 9.04 -8.34 26.22
CA GLY A 307 9.60 -7.33 27.14
C GLY A 307 8.87 -7.24 28.48
N GLN A 308 7.54 -7.38 28.49
CA GLN A 308 6.73 -7.34 29.72
C GLN A 308 6.89 -8.59 30.60
N VAL A 309 6.98 -9.78 29.99
CA VAL A 309 7.13 -11.04 30.73
C VAL A 309 8.47 -11.10 31.47
N LEU A 310 9.58 -10.76 30.80
CA LEU A 310 10.92 -10.84 31.39
C LEU A 310 11.11 -9.91 32.60
N THR A 311 10.53 -8.70 32.54
CA THR A 311 10.63 -7.71 33.64
C THR A 311 9.77 -8.09 34.85
N SER A 312 8.55 -8.58 34.60
CA SER A 312 7.63 -9.04 35.65
C SER A 312 8.20 -10.21 36.47
N ASP A 313 8.72 -11.24 35.80
CA ASP A 313 9.20 -12.45 36.45
C ASP A 313 10.47 -12.20 37.28
N ALA A 314 11.42 -11.41 36.75
CA ALA A 314 12.63 -11.05 37.48
C ALA A 314 12.33 -10.26 38.77
N ALA A 315 11.44 -9.26 38.70
CA ALA A 315 11.08 -8.46 39.86
C ALA A 315 10.27 -9.27 40.89
N LYS A 316 9.39 -10.19 40.44
CA LYS A 316 8.64 -11.08 41.33
C LYS A 316 9.55 -12.05 42.08
N ASN A 317 10.53 -12.63 41.40
CA ASN A 317 11.51 -13.54 42.02
C ASN A 317 12.39 -12.83 43.06
N LEU A 318 12.88 -11.62 42.77
CA LEU A 318 13.66 -10.82 43.71
C LEU A 318 12.86 -10.45 44.97
N ARG A 319 11.60 -10.03 44.81
CA ARG A 319 10.69 -9.74 45.94
C ARG A 319 10.44 -10.97 46.80
N HIS A 320 10.30 -12.14 46.20
CA HIS A 320 10.11 -13.39 46.95
C HIS A 320 11.33 -13.75 47.79
N LEU A 321 12.54 -13.63 47.23
CA LEU A 321 13.79 -13.85 47.96
C LEU A 321 13.98 -12.87 49.13
N ILE A 322 13.66 -11.59 48.93
CA ILE A 322 13.74 -10.58 50.00
C ILE A 322 12.77 -10.94 51.13
N ALA A 323 11.54 -11.34 50.81
CA ALA A 323 10.55 -11.74 51.82
C ALA A 323 10.98 -12.97 52.62
N GLN A 324 11.65 -13.94 52.01
CA GLN A 324 12.21 -15.10 52.72
C GLN A 324 13.29 -14.68 53.72
N ILE A 325 14.18 -13.75 53.33
CA ILE A 325 15.21 -13.24 54.24
C ILE A 325 14.58 -12.46 55.39
N ASP A 326 13.57 -11.64 55.13
CA ASP A 326 12.85 -10.88 56.17
C ASP A 326 12.19 -11.81 57.21
N GLU A 327 11.64 -12.95 56.76
CA GLU A 327 11.06 -13.95 57.67
C GLU A 327 12.12 -14.67 58.51
N GLU A 328 13.25 -15.05 57.91
CA GLU A 328 14.38 -15.64 58.62
C GLU A 328 14.98 -14.68 59.65
N ASP A 329 15.09 -13.39 59.29
CA ASP A 329 15.69 -12.38 60.17
C ASP A 329 14.79 -12.09 61.38
N TYR A 330 13.47 -12.01 61.19
CA TYR A 330 12.51 -11.89 62.29
C TYR A 330 12.62 -13.06 63.30
N ARG A 331 12.77 -14.30 62.80
CA ARG A 331 13.00 -15.48 63.65
C ARG A 331 14.34 -15.40 64.38
N GLY A 332 15.38 -14.92 63.71
CA GLY A 332 16.72 -14.69 64.28
C GLY A 332 16.74 -13.61 65.37
N GLU A 333 16.02 -12.51 65.18
CA GLU A 333 15.87 -11.43 66.18
C GLU A 333 15.22 -11.93 67.47
N SER A 334 14.12 -12.69 67.36
CA SER A 334 13.51 -13.33 68.53
C SER A 334 14.50 -14.24 69.27
N THR A 335 15.37 -14.93 68.54
CA THR A 335 16.38 -15.83 69.13
C THR A 335 17.49 -15.05 69.82
N THR A 336 18.01 -13.99 69.19
CA THR A 336 19.03 -13.12 69.79
C THR A 336 18.52 -12.39 71.03
N VAL A 337 17.26 -11.93 71.04
CA VAL A 337 16.62 -11.32 72.23
C VAL A 337 16.57 -12.32 73.39
N ARG A 338 16.11 -13.56 73.15
CA ARG A 338 16.08 -14.61 74.18
C ARG A 338 17.46 -14.93 74.73
N LEU A 339 18.47 -15.03 73.86
CA LEU A 339 19.85 -15.29 74.27
C LEU A 339 20.43 -14.12 75.08
N ARG A 340 20.12 -12.88 74.71
CA ARG A 340 20.55 -11.67 75.43
C ARG A 340 19.90 -11.57 76.81
N ASP A 341 18.60 -11.87 76.92
CA ASP A 341 17.91 -11.85 78.20
C ASP A 341 18.38 -12.99 79.12
N ARG A 342 18.64 -14.18 78.56
CA ARG A 342 19.26 -15.27 79.30
C ARG A 342 20.65 -14.89 79.82
N LEU A 343 21.46 -14.19 79.02
CA LEU A 343 22.78 -13.70 79.42
C LEU A 343 22.72 -12.71 80.61
N LYS A 344 21.68 -11.86 80.71
CA LYS A 344 21.49 -10.94 81.85
C LYS A 344 21.27 -11.66 83.19
N GLY A 345 20.83 -12.92 83.17
CA GLY A 345 20.55 -13.73 84.35
C GLY A 345 21.66 -14.73 84.73
N VAL A 346 22.77 -14.75 83.99
CA VAL A 346 23.88 -15.69 84.24
C VAL A 346 24.67 -15.27 85.49
N THR A 347 24.91 -16.22 86.39
CA THR A 347 25.68 -16.01 87.63
C THR A 347 26.94 -16.87 87.73
N SER A 348 27.18 -17.75 86.75
CA SER A 348 28.31 -18.68 86.70
C SER A 348 29.11 -18.58 85.39
N GLN A 349 30.42 -18.79 85.47
CA GLN A 349 31.34 -18.67 84.33
C GLN A 349 31.11 -19.77 83.27
N GLU A 350 30.62 -20.96 83.67
CA GLU A 350 30.32 -22.08 82.77
C GLU A 350 29.08 -21.82 81.90
N GLU A 351 28.01 -21.24 82.44
CA GLU A 351 26.82 -20.86 81.67
C GLU A 351 27.11 -19.74 80.67
N GLU A 352 28.00 -18.80 81.04
CA GLU A 352 28.42 -17.71 80.16
C GLU A 352 29.17 -18.23 78.93
N LEU A 353 30.05 -19.23 79.13
CA LEU A 353 30.77 -19.93 78.07
C LEU A 353 29.86 -20.75 77.14
N GLU A 354 28.65 -21.12 77.57
CA GLU A 354 27.67 -21.81 76.71
C GLU A 354 26.84 -20.83 75.85
N VAL A 355 26.44 -19.68 76.40
CA VAL A 355 25.49 -18.75 75.77
C VAL A 355 26.18 -17.77 74.81
N LEU A 356 27.37 -17.26 75.17
CA LEU A 356 28.08 -16.25 74.37
C LEU A 356 28.43 -16.70 72.93
N PRO A 357 28.93 -17.92 72.69
CA PRO A 357 29.24 -18.37 71.32
C PRO A 357 27.99 -18.46 70.43
N ARG A 358 26.86 -18.90 70.99
CA ARG A 358 25.58 -18.98 70.26
C ARG A 358 25.05 -17.59 69.91
N LEU A 359 25.10 -16.64 70.84
CA LEU A 359 24.72 -15.25 70.59
C LEU A 359 25.60 -14.62 69.50
N ARG A 360 26.92 -14.84 69.57
CA ARG A 360 27.86 -14.32 68.56
C ARG A 360 27.57 -14.89 67.16
N ARG A 361 27.25 -16.19 67.09
CA ARG A 361 26.87 -16.85 65.83
C ARG A 361 25.59 -16.27 65.25
N GLU A 362 24.55 -16.07 66.06
CA GLU A 362 23.30 -15.48 65.60
C GLU A 362 23.47 -14.02 65.14
N MET A 363 24.30 -13.23 65.84
CA MET A 363 24.64 -11.87 65.40
C MET A 363 25.40 -11.84 64.07
N TYR A 364 26.32 -12.79 63.85
CA TYR A 364 27.02 -12.92 62.57
C TYR A 364 26.05 -13.28 61.43
N LEU A 365 25.16 -14.26 61.66
CA LEU A 365 24.15 -14.65 60.67
C LEU A 365 23.16 -13.51 60.36
N ALA A 366 22.83 -12.66 61.35
CA ALA A 366 22.02 -11.47 61.14
C ALA A 366 22.74 -10.44 60.25
N GLN A 367 24.04 -10.24 60.44
CA GLN A 367 24.84 -9.37 59.58
C GLN A 367 24.86 -9.91 58.13
N GLU A 368 25.10 -11.21 57.95
CA GLU A 368 25.12 -11.84 56.63
C GLU A 368 23.76 -11.73 55.90
N ARG A 369 22.65 -11.93 56.61
CA ARG A 369 21.29 -11.72 56.06
C ARG A 369 21.05 -10.25 55.68
N SER A 370 21.46 -9.30 56.53
CA SER A 370 21.36 -7.86 56.25
C SER A 370 22.11 -7.47 54.98
N GLU A 371 23.35 -7.94 54.81
CA GLU A 371 24.16 -7.70 53.62
C GLU A 371 23.51 -8.30 52.36
N ARG A 372 23.05 -9.55 52.45
CA ARG A 372 22.37 -10.24 51.34
C ARG A 372 21.05 -9.56 50.95
N ARG A 373 20.28 -9.08 51.93
CA ARG A 373 19.05 -8.31 51.71
C ARG A 373 19.35 -7.00 51.00
N ALA A 374 20.38 -6.27 51.42
CA ALA A 374 20.81 -5.03 50.80
C ALA A 374 21.23 -5.25 49.33
N GLU A 375 21.96 -6.33 49.05
CA GLU A 375 22.32 -6.70 47.67
C GLU A 375 21.09 -6.98 46.80
N LEU A 376 20.15 -7.78 47.28
CA LEU A 376 18.93 -8.10 46.53
C LEU A 376 18.03 -6.87 46.32
N THR A 377 17.98 -5.96 47.29
CA THR A 377 17.24 -4.70 47.18
C THR A 377 17.86 -3.80 46.10
N ALA A 378 19.19 -3.66 46.10
CA ALA A 378 19.89 -2.90 45.06
C ALA A 378 19.70 -3.52 43.66
N ARG A 379 19.64 -4.85 43.55
CA ARG A 379 19.30 -5.55 42.30
C ARG A 379 17.87 -5.25 41.86
N LEU A 380 16.89 -5.26 42.78
CA LEU A 380 15.49 -4.93 42.49
C LEU A 380 15.32 -3.48 42.02
N GLU A 381 16.06 -2.53 42.61
CA GLU A 381 16.07 -1.13 42.15
C GLU A 381 16.62 -0.99 40.74
N ARG A 382 17.71 -1.69 40.39
CA ARG A 382 18.25 -1.72 39.02
C ARG A 382 17.23 -2.32 38.04
N THR A 383 16.61 -3.44 38.38
CA THR A 383 15.52 -4.02 37.57
C THR A 383 14.34 -3.06 37.39
N SER A 384 14.08 -2.18 38.36
CA SER A 384 13.05 -1.16 38.26
C SER A 384 13.42 -0.03 37.28
N VAL A 385 14.71 0.35 37.21
CA VAL A 385 15.23 1.30 36.20
C VAL A 385 15.15 0.70 34.80
N ASP A 386 15.56 -0.57 34.64
CA ASP A 386 15.40 -1.31 33.39
C ASP A 386 13.92 -1.45 32.98
N GLY A 387 13.03 -1.59 33.97
CA GLY A 387 11.58 -1.53 33.80
C GLY A 387 11.11 -0.22 33.16
N ARG A 388 11.56 0.94 33.68
CA ARG A 388 11.21 2.26 33.11
C ARG A 388 11.72 2.44 31.68
N LEU A 389 12.91 1.94 31.37
CA LEU A 389 13.45 1.95 30.00
C LEU A 389 12.61 1.07 29.06
N ASN A 390 12.17 -0.10 29.54
CA ASN A 390 11.27 -0.96 28.78
C ASN A 390 9.86 -0.37 28.64
N GLU A 391 9.35 0.39 29.61
CA GLU A 391 8.09 1.15 29.49
C GLU A 391 8.18 2.24 28.43
N ALA A 392 9.29 2.98 28.37
CA ALA A 392 9.52 3.99 27.33
C ALA A 392 9.58 3.36 25.93
N ARG A 393 10.32 2.27 25.77
CA ARG A 393 10.34 1.47 24.52
C ARG A 393 8.95 0.93 24.18
N SER A 394 8.22 0.42 25.15
CA SER A 394 6.85 -0.09 24.95
C SER A 394 5.91 1.02 24.48
N SER A 395 6.08 2.24 24.99
CA SER A 395 5.28 3.40 24.58
C SER A 395 5.53 3.77 23.12
N GLU A 396 6.79 3.77 22.67
CA GLU A 396 7.15 3.99 21.26
C GLU A 396 6.57 2.89 20.34
N LEU A 397 6.67 1.62 20.77
CA LEU A 397 6.08 0.51 20.02
C LEU A 397 4.55 0.60 19.95
N LEU A 398 3.88 1.04 21.03
CA LEU A 398 2.43 1.25 21.07
C LEU A 398 1.99 2.39 20.15
N GLU A 399 2.74 3.50 20.10
CA GLU A 399 2.48 4.60 19.17
C GLU A 399 2.60 4.13 17.72
N ARG A 400 3.65 3.36 17.40
CA ARG A 400 3.82 2.76 16.08
C ARG A 400 2.68 1.80 15.73
N MET A 401 2.24 0.95 16.68
CA MET A 401 1.07 0.09 16.48
C MET A 401 -0.21 0.89 16.23
N ALA A 402 -0.44 1.98 16.96
CA ALA A 402 -1.62 2.83 16.76
C ALA A 402 -1.65 3.46 15.36
N ASN A 403 -0.49 3.88 14.84
CA ASN A 403 -0.36 4.40 13.47
C ASN A 403 -0.66 3.31 12.43
N LEU A 404 -0.10 2.11 12.60
CA LEU A 404 -0.39 0.97 11.73
C LEU A 404 -1.88 0.56 11.79
N ASP A 405 -2.54 0.68 12.93
CA ASP A 405 -3.98 0.42 13.09
C ASP A 405 -4.85 1.40 12.31
N VAL A 406 -4.45 2.67 12.23
CA VAL A 406 -5.13 3.68 11.39
C VAL A 406 -4.96 3.31 9.91
N GLN A 407 -3.73 3.04 9.47
CA GLN A 407 -3.43 2.66 8.10
C GLN A 407 -4.19 1.40 7.68
N ALA A 408 -4.13 0.32 8.48
CA ALA A 408 -4.81 -0.94 8.20
C ALA A 408 -6.34 -0.75 8.06
N ARG A 409 -6.94 0.07 8.93
CA ARG A 409 -8.38 0.38 8.87
C ARG A 409 -8.76 1.12 7.60
N ASP A 410 -7.95 2.09 7.17
CA ASP A 410 -8.20 2.84 5.95
C ASP A 410 -8.02 1.95 4.71
N LEU A 411 -6.96 1.15 4.63
CA LEU A 411 -6.76 0.19 3.53
C LEU A 411 -7.87 -0.87 3.47
N ALA A 412 -8.29 -1.42 4.61
CA ALA A 412 -9.39 -2.38 4.69
C ALA A 412 -10.76 -1.75 4.34
N ARG A 413 -10.93 -0.45 4.52
CA ARG A 413 -12.12 0.28 4.03
C ARG A 413 -12.09 0.34 2.50
N THR A 414 -10.95 0.72 1.92
CA THR A 414 -10.74 0.77 0.47
C THR A 414 -10.95 -0.61 -0.18
N LEU A 415 -10.40 -1.69 0.38
CA LEU A 415 -10.61 -3.06 -0.15
C LEU A 415 -12.07 -3.51 -0.10
N ARG A 416 -12.82 -3.10 0.93
CA ARG A 416 -14.25 -3.39 1.01
C ARG A 416 -15.03 -2.68 -0.10
N GLN A 417 -14.65 -1.46 -0.46
CA GLN A 417 -15.24 -0.76 -1.60
C GLN A 417 -14.95 -1.51 -2.91
N PHE A 418 -13.71 -1.98 -3.12
CA PHE A 418 -13.35 -2.81 -4.28
C PHE A 418 -14.16 -4.11 -4.39
N ARG A 419 -14.42 -4.80 -3.28
CA ARG A 419 -15.25 -6.04 -3.32
C ARG A 419 -16.71 -5.78 -3.64
N LEU A 420 -17.23 -4.61 -3.28
CA LEU A 420 -18.59 -4.22 -3.62
C LEU A 420 -18.69 -3.76 -5.08
N SER A 421 -17.60 -3.26 -5.68
CA SER A 421 -17.57 -2.77 -7.07
C SER A 421 -17.34 -3.85 -8.12
N GLY A 422 -16.66 -4.92 -7.76
CA GLY A 422 -16.64 -6.15 -8.54
C GLY A 422 -17.95 -6.91 -8.39
N ALA A 423 -18.94 -6.64 -9.26
CA ALA A 423 -20.03 -7.58 -9.45
C ALA A 423 -19.43 -8.97 -9.78
N GLN A 424 -19.93 -9.98 -9.07
CA GLN A 424 -19.50 -11.37 -9.07
C GLN A 424 -19.15 -11.87 -10.48
N SER A 425 -17.96 -12.46 -10.62
CA SER A 425 -17.71 -13.37 -11.73
C SER A 425 -18.74 -14.51 -11.65
N PRO A 426 -19.33 -14.97 -12.77
CA PRO A 426 -20.23 -16.12 -12.77
C PRO A 426 -19.61 -17.39 -12.14
N ASP A 427 -18.27 -17.45 -12.05
CA ASP A 427 -17.55 -18.58 -11.47
C ASP A 427 -17.62 -18.65 -9.92
N ASP A 428 -17.96 -17.55 -9.23
CA ASP A 428 -18.05 -17.54 -7.76
C ASP A 428 -19.39 -18.08 -7.24
N GLU A 429 -20.39 -18.31 -8.11
CA GLU A 429 -21.69 -18.87 -7.72
C GLU A 429 -21.65 -20.42 -7.64
N ALA A 430 -20.62 -21.06 -8.17
CA ALA A 430 -20.43 -22.51 -8.13
C ALA A 430 -19.82 -23.02 -6.80
N ALA A 431 -19.39 -22.14 -5.90
CA ALA A 431 -18.69 -22.50 -4.66
C ALA A 431 -19.50 -22.29 -3.37
N ARG A 432 -20.83 -22.18 -3.45
CA ARG A 432 -21.69 -22.18 -2.26
C ARG A 432 -22.18 -23.60 -1.98
N PRO A 433 -21.85 -24.21 -0.82
CA PRO A 433 -22.51 -25.44 -0.40
C PRO A 433 -23.97 -25.15 -0.06
N ASN A 434 -24.87 -26.00 -0.57
CA ASN A 434 -26.31 -26.02 -0.24
C ASN A 434 -26.58 -26.17 1.26
#